data_AF-A0A961CKG7-F1
#
_entry.id   AF-A0A961CKG7-F1
#
_cell.length_a   1.000
_cell.length_b   1.000
_cell.length_c   1.000
_cell.angle_alpha   90.00
_cell.angle_beta   90.00
_cell.angle_gamma   90.00
#
_symmetry.space_group_name_H-M   'P 1'
#
loop_
_entity.id
_entity.type
_entity.pdbx_description
1 polymer ?
#
loop_
_entity_poly.entity_id
_entity_poly.type
_entity_poly.pdbx_seq_one_letter_code
_entity_poly.pdbx_strand_id
1 'polypeptide(L)' 'MRMFPFQVLLSASTSGLAVDSKAQAEPVRSVARQRLPRRIGHISPTEPVGLDHALKLHLTL' A
#
# COMPACT_ATOMS: atom_id res chain seq x y z
N MET A 1 15.20 8.89 2.17
CA MET A 1 13.90 8.50 2.78
C MET A 1 14.11 7.21 3.55
N ARG A 2 13.55 7.09 4.76
CA ARG A 2 13.63 5.86 5.57
C ARG A 2 12.35 5.04 5.35
N MET A 3 12.51 3.77 5.00
CA MET A 3 11.43 2.78 4.94
C MET A 3 11.42 1.97 6.23
N PHE A 4 10.23 1.69 6.75
CA PHE A 4 10.05 0.81 7.91
C PHE A 4 9.56 -0.57 7.46
N PRO A 5 9.74 -1.64 8.28
CA PRO A 5 9.35 -3.00 7.91
C PRO A 5 7.86 -3.18 7.58
N PHE A 6 7.00 -2.31 8.10
CA PHE A 6 5.55 -2.27 7.86
C PHE A 6 5.16 -1.29 6.72
N GLN A 7 6.13 -0.90 5.88
CA GLN A 7 5.91 -0.01 4.74
C GLN A 7 6.45 -0.65 3.47
N VAL A 8 5.74 -0.44 2.37
CA VAL A 8 6.07 -1.03 1.06
C VAL A 8 6.24 0.09 0.04
N LEU A 9 7.33 0.04 -0.71
CA LEU A 9 7.57 0.95 -1.83
C LEU A 9 6.66 0.54 -2.99
N LEU A 10 5.96 1.51 -3.57
CA LEU A 10 5.17 1.35 -4.78
C LEU A 10 5.86 2.14 -5.89
N SER A 11 6.36 1.44 -6.91
CA SER A 11 7.02 2.10 -8.03
C SER A 11 6.01 2.78 -8.94
N ALA A 12 6.28 4.01 -9.38
CA ALA A 12 5.44 4.71 -10.35
C ALA A 12 5.34 3.95 -11.68
N SER A 13 6.41 3.24 -12.06
CA SER A 13 6.50 2.51 -13.32
C SER A 13 5.56 1.31 -13.41
N THR A 14 5.09 0.78 -12.27
CA THR A 14 4.27 -0.43 -12.19
C THR A 14 2.91 -0.19 -11.57
N SER A 15 2.77 0.80 -10.69
CA SER A 15 1.55 1.02 -9.89
C SER A 15 0.48 1.88 -10.57
N GLY A 16 0.83 2.54 -11.68
CA GLY A 16 -0.01 3.57 -12.31
C GLY A 16 -0.15 4.85 -11.48
N LEU A 17 0.64 5.01 -10.41
CA LEU A 17 0.75 6.26 -9.66
C LEU A 17 1.66 7.24 -10.41
N ALA A 18 1.42 8.55 -10.22
CA ALA A 18 2.19 9.59 -10.90
C ALA A 18 3.66 9.67 -10.43
N VAL A 19 3.95 9.19 -9.22
CA VAL A 19 5.27 9.23 -8.58
C VAL A 19 5.47 8.01 -7.68
N ASP A 20 6.72 7.67 -7.41
CA ASP A 20 7.07 6.64 -6.43
C ASP A 20 6.42 6.97 -5.09
N SER A 21 5.77 5.99 -4.52
CA SER A 21 4.87 6.15 -3.39
C SER A 21 5.12 5.06 -2.35
N LYS A 22 4.50 5.21 -1.18
CA LYS A 22 4.69 4.27 -0.07
C LYS A 22 3.34 3.86 0.50
N ALA A 23 3.06 2.55 0.49
CA ALA A 23 1.97 2.01 1.27
C ALA A 23 2.39 1.94 2.76
N GLN A 24 1.52 2.42 3.65
CA GLN A 24 1.77 2.45 5.09
C GLN A 24 0.73 1.57 5.80
N ALA A 25 1.18 0.50 6.47
CA ALA A 25 0.27 -0.40 7.19
C ALA A 25 -0.18 0.16 8.55
N GLU A 26 0.59 1.02 9.20
CA GLU A 26 0.27 1.55 10.54
C GLU A 26 -1.07 2.30 10.65
N PRO A 27 -1.45 3.20 9.72
CA PRO A 27 -2.75 3.87 9.81
C PRO A 27 -3.87 3.10 9.10
N VAL A 28 -3.76 1.77 8.96
CA VAL A 28 -4.79 0.98 8.28
C VAL A 28 -6.14 1.15 8.97
N ARG A 29 -7.19 1.42 8.19
CA ARG A 29 -8.53 1.63 8.70
C ARG A 29 -9.60 1.17 7.72
N SER A 30 -10.75 0.77 8.24
CA SER A 30 -11.94 0.51 7.44
C SER A 30 -12.58 1.82 6.98
N VAL A 31 -13.05 1.88 5.74
CA VAL A 31 -13.74 3.05 5.17
C VAL A 31 -15.00 2.63 4.41
N ALA A 32 -16.02 3.49 4.42
CA ALA A 32 -17.22 3.30 3.61
C ALA A 32 -16.93 3.51 2.11
N ARG A 33 -17.57 2.73 1.23
CA ARG A 33 -17.33 2.78 -0.23
C ARG A 33 -17.58 4.18 -0.83
N GLN A 34 -18.54 4.92 -0.29
CA GLN A 34 -18.86 6.29 -0.71
C GLN A 34 -17.69 7.28 -0.50
N ARG A 35 -16.68 6.93 0.32
CA ARG A 35 -15.49 7.77 0.54
C ARG A 35 -14.37 7.52 -0.48
N LEU A 36 -14.57 6.66 -1.48
CA LEU A 36 -13.60 6.33 -2.53
C LEU A 36 -14.06 6.93 -3.87
N PRO A 37 -13.72 8.21 -4.17
CA PRO A 37 -14.33 8.95 -5.28
C PRO A 37 -13.85 8.47 -6.66
N ARG A 38 -12.65 7.87 -6.76
CA ARG A 38 -12.09 7.36 -8.01
C ARG A 38 -10.98 6.36 -7.76
N ARG A 39 -10.70 5.52 -8.76
CA ARG A 39 -9.48 4.69 -8.81
C ARG A 39 -8.30 5.54 -9.29
N ILE A 40 -7.18 5.48 -8.58
CA ILE A 40 -5.95 6.25 -8.89
C ILE A 40 -4.82 5.40 -9.48
N GLY A 41 -4.92 4.07 -9.41
CA GLY A 41 -3.89 3.13 -9.85
C GLY A 41 -4.25 1.69 -9.46
N HIS A 42 -3.30 0.79 -9.61
CA HIS A 42 -3.38 -0.59 -9.14
C HIS A 42 -1.97 -1.09 -8.82
N ILE A 43 -1.83 -1.92 -7.79
CA ILE A 43 -0.53 -2.49 -7.43
C ILE A 43 -0.29 -3.72 -8.31
N SER A 44 0.94 -3.91 -8.81
CA SER A 44 1.30 -5.10 -9.61
C SER A 44 1.10 -6.38 -8.77
N PRO A 45 0.70 -7.53 -9.33
CA PRO A 45 0.47 -8.78 -8.59
C PRO A 45 1.72 -9.41 -7.94
N THR A 46 2.93 -8.88 -8.18
CA THR A 46 4.16 -9.28 -7.46
C THR A 46 4.47 -8.42 -6.22
N GLU A 47 3.96 -7.20 -6.15
CA GLU A 47 3.99 -6.31 -4.98
C GLU A 47 2.99 -6.64 -3.82
N PRO A 48 1.92 -7.48 -3.95
CA PRO A 48 1.00 -7.77 -2.85
C PRO A 48 1.64 -8.58 -1.74
N VAL A 49 2.70 -9.34 -2.03
CA VAL A 49 3.45 -10.12 -1.03
C VAL A 49 4.05 -9.22 0.05
N GLY A 50 4.54 -8.03 -0.35
CA GLY A 50 5.07 -7.05 0.59
C GLY A 50 3.98 -6.44 1.48
N LEU A 51 2.82 -6.14 0.90
CA LEU A 51 1.72 -5.49 1.61
C LEU A 51 1.04 -6.45 2.60
N ASP A 52 0.79 -7.69 2.19
CA ASP A 52 0.25 -8.72 3.07
C ASP A 52 1.19 -9.00 4.25
N HIS A 53 2.50 -9.06 4.00
CA HIS A 53 3.49 -9.23 5.07
C HIS A 53 3.53 -8.03 6.02
N ALA A 54 3.53 -6.80 5.49
CA ALA A 54 3.49 -5.58 6.29
C ALA A 54 2.24 -5.48 7.17
N LEU A 55 1.07 -5.90 6.65
CA LEU A 55 -0.18 -5.96 7.40
C LEU A 55 -0.12 -7.02 8.50
N LYS A 56 0.37 -8.23 8.23
CA LYS A 56 0.54 -9.27 9.24
C LYS A 56 1.48 -8.84 10.37
N LEU A 57 2.63 -8.25 10.00
CA LEU A 57 3.57 -7.68 10.97
C LEU A 57 2.92 -6.61 11.85
N HIS A 58 2.13 -5.71 11.27
CA HIS A 58 1.50 -4.62 12.01
C HIS A 58 0.34 -5.10 12.90
N LEU A 59 -0.45 -6.06 12.40
CA LEU A 59 -1.62 -6.58 13.11
C LEU A 59 -1.30 -7.76 14.04
N THR A 60 -0.05 -8.21 14.09
CA THR A 60 0.40 -9.40 14.84
C THR A 60 -0.36 -10.67 14.45
N LEU A 61 -0.50 -10.90 13.13
CA LEU A 61 -1.22 -12.04 12.54
C LEU A 61 -0.28 -13.13 12.02
#